data_AF-A0A2C9XQM5-F1
#
_entry.id   AF-A0A2C9XQM5-F1
#
_cell.length_a   1.000
_cell.length_b   1.000
_cell.length_c   1.000
_cell.angle_alpha   90.00
_cell.angle_beta   90.00
_cell.angle_gamma   90.00
#
_symmetry.space_group_name_H-M   'P 1'
#
loop_
_entity.id
_entity.type
_entity.pdbx_description
1 polymer ?
#
loop_
_entity_poly.entity_id
_entity_poly.type
_entity_poly.pdbx_seq_one_letter_code
_entity_poly.pdbx_strand_id
1 'polypeptide(L)' 'MWIETKTDKNGKKVYKYNERYIDPKTRKRKKVSITYKNKSRETQKAVSYTHLDVYKRQI' A
#
# COMPACT_ATOMS: atom_id res chain seq x y z
N MET A 1 -2.69 -2.98 -7.70
CA MET A 1 -1.90 -1.98 -6.96
C MET A 1 -1.63 -0.76 -7.82
N TRP A 2 -1.67 0.46 -7.27
CA TRP A 2 -1.23 1.69 -7.95
C TRP A 2 -0.52 2.63 -6.97
N ILE A 3 0.34 3.51 -7.48
CA ILE A 3 1.17 4.42 -6.66
C ILE A 3 0.75 5.87 -6.93
N GLU A 4 0.41 6.60 -5.87
CA GLU A 4 0.17 8.03 -5.92
C GLU A 4 1.41 8.78 -5.41
N THR A 5 1.91 9.74 -6.19
CA THR A 5 2.95 10.66 -5.70
C THR A 5 2.25 11.85 -5.05
N LYS A 6 2.61 12.17 -3.81
CA LYS A 6 2.11 13.34 -3.09
C LYS A 6 3.27 14.20 -2.64
N THR A 7 2.98 15.47 -2.42
CA THR A 7 3.93 16.39 -1.79
C THR A 7 3.49 16.59 -0.35
N ASP A 8 4.39 16.34 0.59
CA ASP A 8 4.17 16.62 2.00
C ASP A 8 4.12 18.14 2.24
N LYS A 9 3.65 18.57 3.42
CA LYS A 9 3.58 19.99 3.81
C LYS A 9 4.95 20.69 3.71
N ASN A 10 6.03 19.92 3.82
CA ASN A 10 7.41 20.39 3.71
C ASN A 10 7.97 20.39 2.26
N GLY A 11 7.13 20.21 1.23
CA GLY A 11 7.58 20.18 -0.17
C GLY A 11 8.27 18.87 -0.60
N LYS A 12 8.40 17.89 0.31
CA LYS A 12 9.05 16.60 0.02
C LYS A 12 8.09 15.64 -0.67
N LYS A 13 8.59 14.94 -1.71
CA LYS A 13 7.84 13.87 -2.38
C LYS A 13 7.65 12.68 -1.43
N VAL A 14 6.41 12.24 -1.29
CA VAL A 14 6.01 11.01 -0.60
C VAL A 14 5.19 10.14 -1.55
N TYR A 15 5.29 8.83 -1.39
CA TYR A 15 4.72 7.85 -2.30
C TYR A 15 3.71 7.00 -1.55
N LYS A 16 2.45 7.10 -1.96
CA LYS A 16 1.34 6.34 -1.37
C LYS A 16 1.00 5.16 -2.28
N TYR A 17 1.27 3.97 -1.79
CA TYR A 17 0.97 2.70 -2.44
C TYR A 17 -0.44 2.29 -2.05
N ASN A 18 -1.32 2.10 -3.03
CA ASN A 18 -2.70 1.71 -2.82
C ASN A 18 -2.99 0.35 -3.46
N GLU A 19 -3.77 -0.47 -2.78
CA GLU A 19 -4.24 -1.74 -3.32
C GLU A 19 -5.69 -2.01 -2.90
N ARG A 20 -6.47 -2.61 -3.81
CA ARG A 20 -7.83 -3.07 -3.54
C ARG A 20 -7.83 -4.58 -3.47
N TYR A 21 -8.55 -5.12 -2.50
CA TYR A 21 -8.78 -6.57 -2.35
C TYR A 21 -10.25 -6.84 -2.00
N ILE A 22 -10.68 -8.07 -2.19
CA ILE A 22 -11.95 -8.57 -1.67
C ILE A 22 -11.66 -9.21 -0.32
N ASP A 23 -12.27 -8.68 0.73
CA ASP A 23 -12.11 -9.21 2.08
C ASP A 23 -12.82 -10.57 2.19
N PRO A 24 -12.13 -11.66 2.58
CA PRO A 24 -12.72 -12.99 2.55
C PRO A 24 -13.84 -13.17 3.58
N LYS A 25 -13.82 -12.42 4.69
CA LYS A 25 -14.80 -12.51 5.78
C LYS A 25 -16.10 -11.79 5.46
N THR A 26 -15.99 -10.64 4.81
CA THR A 26 -17.12 -9.75 4.54
C THR A 26 -17.55 -9.73 3.08
N ARG A 27 -16.77 -10.32 2.18
CA ARG A 27 -16.92 -10.28 0.71
C ARG A 27 -16.99 -8.87 0.10
N LYS A 28 -16.68 -7.84 0.89
CA LYS A 28 -16.68 -6.45 0.46
C LYS A 28 -15.34 -6.09 -0.16
N ARG A 29 -15.39 -5.21 -1.16
CA ARG A 29 -14.19 -4.60 -1.72
C ARG A 29 -13.62 -3.60 -0.73
N LYS A 30 -12.38 -3.81 -0.29
CA LYS A 30 -11.65 -2.89 0.60
C LYS A 30 -10.42 -2.32 -0.12
N LYS A 31 -9.87 -1.26 0.45
CA LYS A 31 -8.64 -0.60 -0.02
C LYS A 31 -7.68 -0.43 1.15
N VAL A 32 -6.44 -0.84 0.96
CA VAL A 32 -5.33 -0.54 1.87
C VAL A 32 -4.39 0.46 1.22
N SER A 33 -3.69 1.22 2.07
CA SER A 33 -2.67 2.14 1.59
C SER A 33 -1.52 2.28 2.56
N ILE A 34 -0.29 2.30 2.05
CA ILE A 34 0.94 2.54 2.82
C ILE A 34 1.70 3.70 2.18
N THR A 35 2.21 4.62 3.00
CA THR A 35 2.94 5.81 2.53
C THR A 35 4.42 5.70 2.89
N TYR A 36 5.31 5.91 1.92
CA TYR A 36 6.75 5.95 2.14
C TYR A 36 7.37 7.27 1.69
N LYS A 37 8.49 7.63 2.32
CA LYS A 37 9.27 8.84 2.01
C LYS A 37 10.12 8.72 0.74
N ASN A 38 10.30 7.51 0.22
CA ASN A 38 11.08 7.24 -0.99
C ASN A 38 10.38 6.19 -1.88
N LYS A 39 10.82 6.09 -3.14
CA LYS A 39 10.32 5.14 -4.14
C LYS A 39 11.42 4.13 -4.52
N SER A 40 12.15 3.61 -3.53
CA SER A 40 13.24 2.66 -3.79
C SER A 40 12.70 1.28 -4.19
N ARG A 41 13.54 0.45 -4.82
CA ARG A 41 13.15 -0.91 -5.24
C ARG A 41 12.88 -1.81 -4.03
N GLU A 42 13.61 -1.62 -2.94
CA GLU A 42 13.39 -2.29 -1.65
C GLU A 42 12.03 -1.93 -1.07
N THR A 43 11.63 -0.66 -1.16
CA THR A 43 10.33 -0.18 -0.67
C THR A 43 9.19 -0.78 -1.47
N GLN A 44 9.32 -0.86 -2.79
CA GLN A 44 8.33 -1.54 -3.64
C GLN A 44 8.22 -3.03 -3.30
N LYS A 45 9.36 -3.70 -3.07
CA LYS A 45 9.41 -5.10 -2.68
C LYS A 45 8.77 -5.32 -1.30
N ALA A 46 9.13 -4.49 -0.32
CA ALA A 46 8.58 -4.53 1.03
C ALA A 46 7.05 -4.37 1.03
N VAL A 47 6.54 -3.39 0.27
CA VAL A 47 5.10 -3.17 0.06
C VAL A 47 4.42 -4.42 -0.46
N SER A 48 4.94 -5.06 -1.52
CA SER A 48 4.33 -6.29 -2.04
C SER A 48 4.27 -7.41 -0.99
N TYR A 49 5.29 -7.57 -0.15
CA TYR A 49 5.27 -8.56 0.94
C TYR A 49 4.30 -8.19 2.05
N THR A 50 4.20 -6.91 2.44
CA THR A 50 3.27 -6.49 3.50
C THR A 50 1.81 -6.65 3.06
N HIS A 51 1.53 -6.36 1.79
CA HIS A 51 0.17 -6.47 1.27
C HIS A 51 -0.30 -7.93 1.15
N LEU A 52 0.60 -8.85 0.77
CA LEU A 52 0.33 -10.29 0.79
C LEU A 52 0.12 -10.83 2.20
N ASP A 53 0.87 -10.32 3.18
CA ASP A 53 0.78 -10.76 4.57
C ASP A 53 -0.53 -10.30 5.24
N VAL A 54 -0.96 -9.04 5.02
CA VAL A 54 -2.27 -8.55 5.47
C VAL A 54 -3.41 -9.40 4.89
N TYR A 55 -3.28 -9.85 3.64
CA TYR A 55 -4.26 -10.74 3.01
C TYR A 55 -4.32 -12.13 3.68
N LYS A 56 -3.16 -12.71 4.01
CA LYS A 56 -3.07 -14.04 4.66
C LYS A 56 -3.49 -14.03 6.13
N ARG A 57 -3.18 -12.96 6.88
CA ARG A 57 -3.53 -12.83 8.31
C ARG A 57 -5.00 -12.50 8.56
N GLN A 58 -5.76 -12.16 7.51
CA GLN A 58 -7.20 -11.94 7.62
C GLN A 58 -8.06 -13.19 7.45
N ILE A 59 -7.47 -14.38 7.18
CA ILE A 59 -8.18 -15.67 7.21
C ILE A 59 -8.29 -16.14 8.66
#